data_AF-A0A285S8Y6-F1
#
_entry.id   AF-A0A285S8Y6-F1
#
_cell.length_a   1.000
_cell.length_b   1.000
_cell.length_c   1.000
_cell.angle_alpha   90.00
_cell.angle_beta   90.00
_cell.angle_gamma   90.00
#
_symmetry.space_group_name_H-M   'P 1'
#
loop_
_entity.id
_entity.type
_entity.pdbx_description
1 polymer ?
#
loop_
_entity_poly.entity_id
_entity_poly.type
_entity_poly.pdbx_seq_one_letter_code
_entity_poly.pdbx_strand_id
1 'polypeptide(L)'
;MKVKMWLIGWFVIVITTLSIMGFWVYRIDPFFHYHKPNVDEYYYPLNNERSQNDGISKHFDYNALITGTSMTENFRVTEADEIFGCNFIKVAYSGGSYKEINDNLKNALESNKDLKLVIRCLDMGKFLDGYDDMRPDLGEYPSYLYDNNPFNDVEYLLNRDVIFNRVYPMTLDNDKEGFVSGITSFDDYSRWQSECSFGINTVSPNGIIETKTEQIHLSDEERKTIKKNITMNVTMLADDYPEVDFYYFYSPYSVARWNEWNEGGTLYKMLEAEEYITELIVTHKNIHLFSFNNRTDITTDLNNYKDGSHYACWINSLMLKWMHDGLYRLTEDNYKSYLKQEKDFYTSFDYKSVNGQVDYEADFYAAALLNKELTGVEPLDVLNDDNLDVFTNGADWIKDNNGRNTIIDCKGTLDRDYATEDLADYIRDKEYIGVKFKVNMNDGYNYLSFYGRKTVGQGMPVVYVYNKDGDLVGNFAADYSTIDNEVHQYVMDLSTVTGEVTIVMNGGYIDDTGDSDSGFQFSEIYMY
;
A
#
# COMPACT_ATOMS: atom_id res chain seq x y z
N MET A 1 8.33 66.02 -0.62
CA MET A 1 8.52 65.31 0.65
C MET A 1 7.35 64.39 1.01
N LYS A 2 6.08 64.84 0.97
CA LYS A 2 4.90 64.01 1.29
C LYS A 2 4.77 62.73 0.46
N VAL A 3 4.98 62.79 -0.86
CA VAL A 3 4.93 61.61 -1.75
C VAL A 3 6.02 60.59 -1.40
N LYS A 4 7.25 61.05 -1.11
CA LYS A 4 8.35 60.15 -0.71
C LYS A 4 8.06 59.45 0.61
N MET A 5 7.53 60.18 1.60
CA MET A 5 7.16 59.59 2.90
C MET A 5 5.99 58.60 2.77
N TRP A 6 5.01 58.90 1.91
CA TRP A 6 3.91 57.98 1.62
C TRP A 6 4.39 56.71 0.91
N LEU A 7 5.25 56.84 -0.10
CA LEU A 7 5.85 55.69 -0.78
C LEU A 7 6.66 54.82 0.19
N ILE A 8 7.51 55.44 1.03
CA ILE A 8 8.27 54.72 2.06
C ILE A 8 7.32 54.01 3.02
N GLY A 9 6.27 54.69 3.51
CA GLY A 9 5.28 54.08 4.40
C GLY A 9 4.56 52.88 3.75
N TRP A 10 4.16 53.01 2.49
CA TRP A 10 3.55 51.91 1.74
C TRP A 10 4.51 50.74 1.55
N PHE A 11 5.77 51.00 1.17
CA PHE A 11 6.79 49.95 1.05
C PHE A 11 7.04 49.23 2.38
N VAL A 12 7.10 49.97 3.49
CA VAL A 12 7.25 49.38 4.82
C VAL A 12 6.08 48.46 5.14
N ILE A 13 4.84 48.90 4.87
CA ILE A 13 3.65 48.06 5.09
C ILE A 13 3.72 46.78 4.26
N VAL A 14 4.01 46.89 2.96
CA VAL A 14 4.10 45.72 2.06
C VAL A 14 5.19 44.75 2.52
N ILE A 15 6.40 45.25 2.78
CA ILE A 15 7.52 44.42 3.23
C ILE A 15 7.20 43.77 4.58
N THR A 16 6.58 44.50 5.50
CA THR A 16 6.19 43.96 6.82
C THR A 16 5.17 42.83 6.65
N THR A 17 4.13 43.03 5.84
CA THR A 17 3.11 42.00 5.59
C THR A 17 3.72 40.75 4.95
N LEU A 18 4.55 40.91 3.91
CA LEU A 18 5.21 39.79 3.25
C LEU A 18 6.18 39.07 4.20
N SER A 19 6.90 39.82 5.06
CA SER A 19 7.80 39.23 6.05
C SER A 19 7.03 38.44 7.11
N ILE A 20 5.86 38.92 7.53
CA ILE A 20 4.99 38.16 8.44
C ILE A 20 4.49 36.89 7.75
N MET A 21 4.00 36.97 6.51
CA MET A 21 3.55 35.78 5.77
C MET A 21 4.69 34.76 5.59
N GLY A 22 5.87 35.20 5.15
CA GLY A 22 7.04 34.35 5.01
C GLY A 22 7.49 33.76 6.34
N PHE A 23 7.46 34.53 7.43
CA PHE A 23 7.77 34.00 8.76
C PHE A 23 6.78 32.92 9.21
N TRP A 24 5.49 33.07 8.88
CA TRP A 24 4.48 32.06 9.16
C TRP A 24 4.70 30.77 8.36
N VAL A 25 5.03 30.88 7.07
CA VAL A 25 5.42 29.72 6.25
C VAL A 25 6.67 29.06 6.81
N TYR A 26 7.70 29.83 7.14
CA TYR A 26 8.91 29.32 7.76
C TYR A 26 8.65 28.62 9.10
N ARG A 27 7.77 29.17 9.95
CA ARG A 27 7.47 28.60 11.28
C ARG A 27 6.69 27.29 11.19
N ILE A 28 5.69 27.22 10.31
CA ILE A 28 4.87 26.01 10.17
C ILE A 28 5.60 24.99 9.30
N ASP A 29 6.24 25.44 8.23
CA ASP A 29 7.01 24.64 7.28
C ASP A 29 6.28 23.37 6.80
N PRO A 30 5.14 23.50 6.11
CA PRO A 30 4.32 22.34 5.70
C PRO A 30 5.03 21.35 4.77
N PHE A 31 6.18 21.73 4.21
CA PHE A 31 7.00 20.90 3.33
C PHE A 31 8.32 20.45 3.97
N PHE A 32 8.54 20.81 5.24
CA PHE A 32 9.74 20.46 6.00
C PHE A 32 11.01 20.92 5.30
N HIS A 33 10.96 22.04 4.59
CA HIS A 33 12.10 22.51 3.82
C HIS A 33 13.21 23.04 4.76
N TYR A 34 12.84 23.63 5.89
CA TYR A 34 13.73 24.26 6.85
C TYR A 34 13.95 23.44 8.12
N HIS A 35 12.95 22.71 8.59
CA HIS A 35 13.04 21.95 9.84
C HIS A 35 12.05 20.80 9.92
N LYS A 36 12.27 19.92 10.92
CA LYS A 36 11.34 18.85 11.28
C LYS A 36 9.94 19.38 11.65
N PRO A 37 8.87 18.59 11.49
CA PRO A 37 7.51 19.00 11.81
C PRO A 37 7.35 19.31 13.31
N ASN A 38 6.55 20.32 13.62
CA ASN A 38 6.11 20.62 14.97
C ASN A 38 4.77 19.92 15.28
N VAL A 39 4.83 18.59 15.43
CA VAL A 39 3.65 17.72 15.61
C VAL A 39 2.93 17.91 16.96
N ASP A 40 3.53 18.65 17.89
CA ASP A 40 2.88 19.04 19.15
C ASP A 40 1.91 20.22 18.96
N GLU A 41 2.07 21.01 17.89
CA GLU A 41 1.29 22.22 17.64
C GLU A 41 0.35 22.09 16.44
N TYR A 42 0.73 21.34 15.40
CA TYR A 42 -0.02 21.24 14.14
C TYR A 42 -0.25 19.80 13.71
N TYR A 43 -1.23 19.61 12.83
CA TYR A 43 -1.39 18.38 12.06
C TYR A 43 -0.83 18.56 10.65
N TYR A 44 0.14 17.74 10.25
CA TYR A 44 0.77 17.79 8.94
C TYR A 44 0.21 16.74 7.99
N PRO A 45 -0.61 17.13 6.99
CA PRO A 45 -1.04 16.17 5.97
C PRO A 45 0.12 15.85 5.02
N LEU A 46 0.45 14.57 4.87
CA LEU A 46 1.35 14.09 3.83
C LEU A 46 0.54 13.69 2.59
N ASN A 47 0.65 14.47 1.51
CA ASN A 47 -0.13 14.29 0.28
C ASN A 47 0.46 15.00 -0.95
N ASN A 48 1.72 15.46 -0.87
CA ASN A 48 2.42 16.08 -1.99
C ASN A 48 3.89 15.65 -2.00
N GLU A 49 4.13 14.49 -2.58
CA GLU A 49 5.45 13.84 -2.72
C GLU A 49 6.55 14.79 -3.17
N ARG A 50 6.35 15.46 -4.31
CA ARG A 50 7.41 16.29 -4.92
C ARG A 50 7.70 17.56 -4.12
N SER A 51 6.80 18.02 -3.27
CA SER A 51 7.08 19.14 -2.37
C SER A 51 7.58 18.70 -0.99
N GLN A 52 7.18 17.53 -0.49
CA GLN A 52 7.43 17.11 0.89
C GLN A 52 8.60 16.12 1.04
N ASN A 53 8.83 15.24 0.07
CA ASN A 53 9.79 14.13 0.21
C ASN A 53 11.23 14.59 0.48
N ASP A 54 11.65 15.71 -0.13
CA ASP A 54 12.99 16.25 0.11
C ASP A 54 13.17 16.75 1.55
N GLY A 55 12.17 17.47 2.06
CA GLY A 55 12.15 17.91 3.45
C GLY A 55 12.07 16.74 4.45
N ILE A 56 11.25 15.73 4.15
CA ILE A 56 11.19 14.47 4.92
C ILE A 56 12.58 13.84 4.98
N SER A 57 13.24 13.70 3.84
CA SER A 57 14.56 13.07 3.74
C SER A 57 15.67 13.82 4.49
N LYS A 58 15.56 15.14 4.59
CA LYS A 58 16.57 16.01 5.22
C LYS A 58 16.41 16.13 6.74
N HIS A 59 15.19 16.12 7.26
CA HIS A 59 14.90 16.58 8.62
C HIS A 59 14.24 15.57 9.55
N PHE A 60 13.81 14.41 9.04
CA PHE A 60 13.22 13.36 9.88
C PHE A 60 14.31 12.43 10.45
N ASP A 61 14.01 11.80 11.59
CA ASP A 61 14.87 10.82 12.23
C ASP A 61 14.55 9.41 11.68
N TYR A 62 15.47 8.82 10.92
CA TYR A 62 15.33 7.48 10.33
C TYR A 62 16.69 6.85 10.03
N ASN A 63 16.73 5.54 9.84
CA ASN A 63 17.93 4.82 9.40
C ASN A 63 17.69 3.90 8.19
N ALA A 64 16.46 3.87 7.67
CA ALA A 64 16.10 3.16 6.46
C ALA A 64 15.05 3.93 5.64
N LEU A 65 14.96 3.66 4.35
CA LEU A 65 14.12 4.43 3.43
C LEU A 65 13.50 3.54 2.35
N ILE A 66 12.19 3.67 2.13
CA ILE A 66 11.46 3.06 0.99
C ILE A 66 11.18 4.16 -0.04
N THR A 67 11.58 3.94 -1.30
CA THR A 67 11.34 4.89 -2.40
C THR A 67 11.15 4.18 -3.74
N GLY A 68 10.67 4.89 -4.74
CA GLY A 68 10.31 4.34 -6.03
C GLY A 68 9.19 5.14 -6.67
N THR A 69 8.51 4.56 -7.65
CA THR A 69 7.30 5.18 -8.20
C THR A 69 6.06 4.82 -7.37
N SER A 70 4.87 4.91 -7.98
CA SER A 70 3.59 4.52 -7.37
C SER A 70 3.56 3.08 -6.88
N MET A 71 4.43 2.24 -7.44
CA MET A 71 4.60 0.85 -7.00
C MET A 71 5.05 0.71 -5.55
N THR A 72 5.59 1.79 -4.96
CA THR A 72 6.01 1.80 -3.55
C THR A 72 5.01 2.43 -2.59
N GLU A 73 3.92 3.01 -3.09
CA GLU A 73 2.94 3.75 -2.27
C GLU A 73 2.21 2.86 -1.25
N ASN A 74 2.03 1.57 -1.54
CA ASN A 74 1.30 0.64 -0.68
C ASN A 74 2.16 -0.08 0.38
N PHE A 75 3.49 0.11 0.40
CA PHE A 75 4.31 -0.42 1.50
C PHE A 75 3.92 0.25 2.83
N ARG A 76 3.83 -0.56 3.88
CA ARG A 76 3.73 -0.10 5.27
C ARG A 76 5.13 -0.02 5.87
N VAL A 77 5.43 1.13 6.46
CA VAL A 77 6.69 1.37 7.16
C VAL A 77 6.73 0.60 8.47
N THR A 78 5.61 0.49 9.19
CA THR A 78 5.54 -0.30 10.43
C THR A 78 5.91 -1.77 10.20
N GLU A 79 5.40 -2.35 9.12
CA GLU A 79 5.72 -3.72 8.70
C GLU A 79 7.20 -3.86 8.28
N ALA A 80 7.75 -2.90 7.56
CA ALA A 80 9.16 -2.89 7.19
C ALA A 80 10.08 -2.74 8.41
N ASP A 81 9.70 -1.90 9.38
CA ASP A 81 10.42 -1.71 10.65
C ASP A 81 10.50 -3.03 11.43
N GLU A 82 9.38 -3.75 11.54
CA GLU A 82 9.32 -5.04 12.22
C GLU A 82 10.16 -6.11 11.51
N ILE A 83 10.07 -6.20 10.18
CA ILE A 83 10.78 -7.21 9.39
C ILE A 83 12.29 -6.97 9.40
N PHE A 84 12.74 -5.73 9.21
CA PHE A 84 14.16 -5.41 9.06
C PHE A 84 14.82 -4.88 10.35
N GLY A 85 14.06 -4.65 11.42
CA GLY A 85 14.57 -4.07 12.66
C GLY A 85 15.14 -2.65 12.48
N CYS A 86 14.54 -1.88 11.57
CA CYS A 86 14.96 -0.53 11.22
C CYS A 86 13.88 0.51 11.61
N ASN A 87 14.16 1.79 11.36
CA ASN A 87 13.19 2.88 11.40
C ASN A 87 13.16 3.49 10.00
N PHE A 88 12.11 3.16 9.26
CA PHE A 88 11.88 3.54 7.88
C PHE A 88 11.11 4.86 7.76
N ILE A 89 11.41 5.58 6.70
CA ILE A 89 10.48 6.55 6.09
C ILE A 89 10.08 6.04 4.70
N LYS A 90 8.92 6.51 4.21
CA LYS A 90 8.46 6.26 2.83
C LYS A 90 8.39 7.57 2.05
N VAL A 91 9.12 7.63 0.95
CA VAL A 91 9.18 8.79 0.04
C VAL A 91 8.99 8.32 -1.41
N ALA A 92 7.75 7.99 -1.75
CA ALA A 92 7.36 7.56 -3.09
C ALA A 92 7.31 8.77 -4.05
N TYR A 93 7.64 8.55 -5.32
CA TYR A 93 7.58 9.52 -6.41
C TYR A 93 6.67 8.96 -7.52
N SER A 94 5.36 9.05 -7.35
CA SER A 94 4.36 8.54 -8.29
C SER A 94 4.72 8.90 -9.74
N GLY A 95 4.87 7.87 -10.58
CA GLY A 95 5.30 7.96 -11.99
C GLY A 95 6.67 8.62 -12.27
N GLY A 96 7.48 8.89 -11.24
CA GLY A 96 8.77 9.58 -11.33
C GLY A 96 9.83 8.84 -12.13
N SER A 97 10.82 9.58 -12.62
CA SER A 97 11.99 9.01 -13.31
C SER A 97 13.03 8.46 -12.32
N TYR A 98 13.98 7.67 -12.82
CA TYR A 98 15.13 7.25 -12.01
C TYR A 98 15.95 8.44 -11.52
N LYS A 99 15.99 9.54 -12.27
CA LYS A 99 16.68 10.76 -11.85
C LYS A 99 15.97 11.43 -10.68
N GLU A 100 14.64 11.62 -10.73
CA GLU A 100 13.88 12.22 -9.62
C GLU A 100 14.14 11.49 -8.30
N ILE A 101 14.04 10.15 -8.34
CA ILE A 101 14.25 9.30 -7.17
C ILE A 101 15.72 9.37 -6.71
N ASN A 102 16.68 9.34 -7.63
CA ASN A 102 18.10 9.38 -7.30
C ASN A 102 18.55 10.73 -6.71
N ASP A 103 18.02 11.84 -7.22
CA ASP A 103 18.33 13.18 -6.71
C ASP A 103 17.87 13.33 -5.26
N ASN A 104 16.67 12.84 -4.93
CA ASN A 104 16.20 12.81 -3.55
C ASN A 104 17.03 11.88 -2.66
N LEU A 105 17.37 10.69 -3.14
CA LEU A 105 18.20 9.74 -2.39
C LEU A 105 19.61 10.29 -2.10
N LYS A 106 20.16 11.06 -3.05
CA LYS A 106 21.42 11.78 -2.84
C LYS A 106 21.28 12.80 -1.70
N ASN A 107 20.22 13.61 -1.70
CA ASN A 107 19.96 14.57 -0.63
C ASN A 107 19.77 13.88 0.73
N ALA A 108 19.10 12.71 0.75
CA ALA A 108 18.92 11.88 1.95
C ALA A 108 20.27 11.43 2.54
N LEU A 109 21.14 10.81 1.73
CA LEU A 109 22.47 10.32 2.16
C LEU A 109 23.45 11.45 2.54
N GLU A 110 23.35 12.60 1.87
CA GLU A 110 24.16 13.77 2.21
C GLU A 110 23.77 14.32 3.60
N SER A 111 22.47 14.34 3.91
CA SER A 111 21.91 14.95 5.13
C SER A 111 21.83 14.00 6.32
N ASN A 112 21.71 12.69 6.07
CA ASN A 112 21.56 11.66 7.10
C ASN A 112 22.70 10.62 7.02
N LYS A 113 23.59 10.63 8.02
CA LYS A 113 24.71 9.68 8.13
C LYS A 113 24.34 8.35 8.79
N ASP A 114 23.13 8.24 9.33
CA ASP A 114 22.62 7.03 9.95
C ASP A 114 21.78 6.16 9.00
N LEU A 115 21.51 6.64 7.77
CA LEU A 115 20.84 5.86 6.72
C LEU A 115 21.72 4.66 6.33
N LYS A 116 21.18 3.45 6.50
CA LYS A 116 21.89 2.17 6.29
C LYS A 116 21.22 1.26 5.28
N LEU A 117 19.93 1.45 5.03
CA LEU A 117 19.14 0.56 4.19
C LEU A 117 18.20 1.36 3.29
N VAL A 118 18.21 1.07 2.00
CA VAL A 118 17.32 1.68 1.01
C VAL A 118 16.60 0.60 0.24
N ILE A 119 15.27 0.58 0.31
CA ILE A 119 14.43 -0.25 -0.56
C ILE A 119 13.94 0.63 -1.71
N ARG A 120 14.33 0.29 -2.95
CA ARG A 120 14.01 1.08 -4.14
C ARG A 120 13.43 0.25 -5.27
N CYS A 121 12.26 0.66 -5.75
CA CYS A 121 11.69 0.11 -6.98
C CYS A 121 12.44 0.61 -8.22
N LEU A 122 12.78 -0.31 -9.12
CA LEU A 122 13.28 -0.05 -10.48
C LEU A 122 12.22 -0.46 -11.49
N ASP A 123 11.26 0.45 -11.73
CA ASP A 123 10.14 0.17 -12.62
C ASP A 123 10.57 -0.13 -14.06
N MET A 124 10.11 -1.26 -14.58
CA MET A 124 10.45 -1.71 -15.93
C MET A 124 9.95 -0.72 -17.00
N GLY A 125 8.84 -0.04 -16.73
CA GLY A 125 8.33 1.01 -17.61
C GLY A 125 9.26 2.21 -17.79
N LYS A 126 10.32 2.32 -16.98
CA LYS A 126 11.31 3.42 -17.00
C LYS A 126 12.69 2.99 -17.54
N PHE A 127 12.84 1.73 -17.97
CA PHE A 127 14.12 1.18 -18.42
C PHE A 127 14.74 1.93 -19.60
N LEU A 128 13.91 2.46 -20.50
CA LEU A 128 14.36 3.13 -21.72
C LEU A 128 14.47 4.66 -21.57
N ASP A 129 14.19 5.21 -20.38
CA ASP A 129 14.23 6.65 -20.11
C ASP A 129 15.67 7.19 -20.22
N GLY A 130 15.77 8.47 -20.59
CA GLY A 130 17.00 9.24 -20.56
C GLY A 130 17.53 9.45 -19.14
N TYR A 131 18.84 9.60 -19.00
CA TYR A 131 19.49 9.86 -17.71
C TYR A 131 19.09 11.21 -17.08
N ASP A 132 18.63 12.17 -17.89
CA ASP A 132 18.20 13.51 -17.50
C ASP A 132 16.67 13.70 -17.53
N ASP A 133 15.91 12.63 -17.75
CA ASP A 133 14.46 12.68 -17.82
C ASP A 133 13.86 13.06 -16.47
N MET A 134 12.86 13.95 -16.52
CA MET A 134 12.05 14.39 -15.39
C MET A 134 10.60 14.34 -15.82
N ARG A 135 9.68 13.96 -14.92
CA ARG A 135 8.25 13.92 -15.22
C ARG A 135 7.69 15.34 -15.47
N PRO A 136 7.16 15.67 -16.67
CA PRO A 136 6.76 17.04 -17.01
C PRO A 136 5.25 17.33 -16.86
N ASP A 137 4.40 16.31 -16.68
CA ASP A 137 2.93 16.43 -16.72
C ASP A 137 2.30 16.90 -15.40
N LEU A 138 3.09 17.04 -14.32
CA LEU A 138 2.62 17.46 -13.00
C LEU A 138 2.86 18.96 -12.71
N GLY A 139 3.15 19.75 -13.74
CA GLY A 139 3.48 21.16 -13.63
C GLY A 139 4.98 21.41 -13.52
N GLU A 140 5.35 22.62 -13.09
CA GLU A 140 6.76 22.99 -12.89
C GLU A 140 7.33 22.22 -11.70
N TYR A 141 8.39 21.46 -11.93
CA TYR A 141 9.09 20.74 -10.87
C TYR A 141 9.67 21.75 -9.87
N PRO A 142 9.38 21.63 -8.55
CA PRO A 142 9.73 22.66 -7.58
C PRO A 142 11.21 22.60 -7.21
N SER A 143 12.08 22.83 -8.18
CA SER A 143 13.54 22.68 -8.06
C SER A 143 14.15 23.54 -6.94
N TYR A 144 13.53 24.69 -6.61
CA TYR A 144 13.91 25.53 -5.48
C TYR A 144 13.82 24.82 -4.13
N LEU A 145 12.98 23.77 -3.99
CA LEU A 145 12.92 22.99 -2.74
C LEU A 145 14.10 22.02 -2.59
N TYR A 146 14.79 21.68 -3.68
CA TYR A 146 15.80 20.62 -3.74
C TYR A 146 17.24 21.16 -3.75
N ASP A 147 17.42 22.47 -3.88
CA ASP A 147 18.74 23.11 -3.90
C ASP A 147 19.14 23.66 -2.51
N ASN A 148 20.26 24.40 -2.48
CA ASN A 148 20.77 25.07 -1.28
C ASN A 148 20.86 26.60 -1.48
N ASN A 149 20.01 27.18 -2.34
CA ASN A 149 20.06 28.58 -2.75
C ASN A 149 19.02 29.43 -2.01
N PRO A 150 19.35 30.08 -0.88
CA PRO A 150 18.37 30.80 -0.04
C PRO A 150 17.71 32.02 -0.73
N PHE A 151 18.14 32.40 -1.92
CA PHE A 151 17.57 33.54 -2.66
C PHE A 151 16.34 33.16 -3.48
N ASN A 152 16.15 31.89 -3.85
CA ASN A 152 14.93 31.43 -4.54
C ASN A 152 13.86 30.90 -3.57
N ASP A 153 14.18 30.69 -2.29
CA ASP A 153 13.25 30.39 -1.20
C ASP A 153 12.01 31.29 -1.13
N VAL A 154 12.09 32.50 -1.69
CA VAL A 154 10.93 33.39 -1.84
C VAL A 154 9.78 32.71 -2.60
N GLU A 155 10.08 31.79 -3.52
CA GLU A 155 9.12 30.97 -4.26
C GLU A 155 8.36 29.98 -3.36
N TYR A 156 8.94 29.62 -2.20
CA TYR A 156 8.28 28.85 -1.15
C TYR A 156 7.59 29.77 -0.13
N LEU A 157 8.37 30.67 0.49
CA LEU A 157 7.94 31.50 1.63
C LEU A 157 6.77 32.43 1.28
N LEU A 158 6.71 32.92 0.04
CA LEU A 158 5.64 33.81 -0.43
C LEU A 158 4.71 33.11 -1.43
N ASN A 159 4.74 31.78 -1.49
CA ASN A 159 3.86 31.01 -2.35
C ASN A 159 2.41 31.15 -1.88
N ARG A 160 1.54 31.65 -2.75
CA ARG A 160 0.12 31.85 -2.44
C ARG A 160 -0.54 30.55 -2.00
N ASP A 161 -0.27 29.44 -2.68
CA ASP A 161 -0.96 28.18 -2.42
C ASP A 161 -0.44 27.52 -1.14
N VAL A 162 0.85 27.68 -0.81
CA VAL A 162 1.38 27.29 0.51
C VAL A 162 0.74 28.11 1.63
N ILE A 163 0.68 29.44 1.48
CA ILE A 163 0.11 30.32 2.50
C ILE A 163 -1.38 30.00 2.73
N PHE A 164 -2.18 30.00 1.66
CA PHE A 164 -3.65 29.97 1.80
C PHE A 164 -4.25 28.57 1.80
N ASN A 165 -3.58 27.56 1.22
CA ASN A 165 -4.12 26.20 1.14
C ASN A 165 -3.37 25.21 2.06
N ARG A 166 -2.28 25.63 2.73
CA ARG A 166 -1.57 24.80 3.73
C ARG A 166 -1.51 25.48 5.09
N VAL A 167 -0.69 26.54 5.19
CA VAL A 167 -0.37 27.22 6.46
C VAL A 167 -1.63 27.78 7.13
N TYR A 168 -2.48 28.48 6.37
CA TYR A 168 -3.70 29.06 6.91
C TYR A 168 -4.71 28.00 7.39
N PRO A 169 -5.08 26.96 6.60
CA PRO A 169 -5.91 25.85 7.09
C PRO A 169 -5.34 25.14 8.31
N MET A 170 -4.04 24.81 8.31
CA MET A 170 -3.39 24.16 9.46
C MET A 170 -3.49 25.02 10.72
N THR A 171 -3.43 26.34 10.59
CA THR A 171 -3.61 27.25 11.73
C THR A 171 -5.06 27.25 12.23
N LEU A 172 -6.04 27.27 11.32
CA LEU A 172 -7.45 27.27 11.70
C LEU A 172 -7.89 25.94 12.32
N ASP A 173 -7.30 24.82 11.88
CA ASP A 173 -7.62 23.49 12.36
C ASP A 173 -7.29 23.32 13.85
N ASN A 174 -6.22 23.97 14.32
CA ASN A 174 -5.82 23.96 15.72
C ASN A 174 -6.90 24.46 16.70
N ASP A 175 -7.79 25.36 16.23
CA ASP A 175 -8.86 25.94 17.05
C ASP A 175 -10.16 25.11 17.00
N LYS A 176 -10.19 24.01 16.22
CA LYS A 176 -11.39 23.16 16.10
C LYS A 176 -11.56 22.29 17.35
N GLU A 177 -12.81 22.14 17.78
CA GLU A 177 -13.15 21.21 18.86
C GLU A 177 -12.78 19.78 18.46
N GLY A 178 -12.02 19.09 19.32
CA GLY A 178 -11.54 17.72 19.06
C GLY A 178 -10.30 17.63 18.15
N PHE A 179 -9.62 18.75 17.85
CA PHE A 179 -8.36 18.71 17.11
C PHE A 179 -7.30 17.86 17.82
N VAL A 180 -6.60 17.03 17.04
CA VAL A 180 -5.46 16.21 17.46
C VAL A 180 -4.28 16.58 16.57
N SER A 181 -3.21 17.08 17.20
CA SER A 181 -1.96 17.40 16.49
C SER A 181 -1.24 16.11 16.07
N GLY A 182 -0.40 16.20 15.04
CA GLY A 182 0.26 15.01 14.51
C GLY A 182 0.74 15.15 13.07
N ILE A 183 0.85 14.02 12.39
CA ILE A 183 1.24 13.93 10.98
C ILE A 183 0.58 12.68 10.39
N THR A 184 0.26 12.71 9.10
CA THR A 184 -0.14 11.48 8.40
C THR A 184 0.94 10.40 8.58
N SER A 185 0.55 9.18 8.93
CA SER A 185 1.49 8.07 9.10
C SER A 185 2.18 7.72 7.78
N PHE A 186 3.38 7.14 7.82
CA PHE A 186 4.01 6.63 6.61
C PHE A 186 3.35 5.36 6.07
N ASP A 187 2.52 4.68 6.85
CA ASP A 187 1.68 3.59 6.34
C ASP A 187 0.60 4.13 5.41
N ASP A 188 -0.03 5.26 5.79
CA ASP A 188 -1.11 5.89 5.03
C ASP A 188 -0.61 6.80 3.90
N TYR A 189 0.61 7.34 4.02
CA TYR A 189 1.11 8.31 3.06
C TYR A 189 1.11 7.76 1.61
N SER A 190 0.37 8.42 0.72
CA SER A 190 0.14 8.07 -0.69
C SER A 190 -0.52 6.70 -0.93
N ARG A 191 -0.96 5.99 0.10
CA ARG A 191 -1.53 4.64 -0.03
C ARG A 191 -2.90 4.71 -0.71
N TRP A 192 -3.10 3.91 -1.75
CA TRP A 192 -4.30 3.93 -2.60
C TRP A 192 -5.15 2.66 -2.51
N GLN A 193 -4.73 1.65 -1.75
CA GLN A 193 -5.39 0.33 -1.67
C GLN A 193 -6.91 0.40 -1.50
N SER A 194 -7.41 1.27 -0.61
CA SER A 194 -8.84 1.36 -0.27
C SER A 194 -9.71 2.04 -1.34
N GLU A 195 -9.10 2.64 -2.36
CA GLU A 195 -9.79 3.39 -3.42
C GLU A 195 -9.96 2.56 -4.71
N CYS A 196 -9.53 1.30 -4.69
CA CYS A 196 -9.42 0.44 -5.87
C CYS A 196 -10.07 -0.91 -5.63
N SER A 197 -10.53 -1.53 -6.73
CA SER A 197 -10.92 -2.95 -6.79
C SER A 197 -9.90 -3.71 -7.64
N PHE A 198 -9.88 -5.02 -7.53
CA PHE A 198 -8.90 -5.88 -8.20
C PHE A 198 -9.62 -6.90 -9.08
N GLY A 199 -8.89 -7.62 -9.93
CA GLY A 199 -9.46 -8.66 -10.79
C GLY A 199 -9.55 -8.31 -12.28
N ILE A 200 -9.94 -9.31 -13.09
CA ILE A 200 -10.04 -9.20 -14.54
C ILE A 200 -11.05 -8.13 -14.96
N ASN A 201 -12.16 -7.94 -14.23
CA ASN A 201 -13.15 -6.93 -14.63
C ASN A 201 -12.64 -5.50 -14.41
N THR A 202 -11.71 -5.30 -13.48
CA THR A 202 -11.05 -4.01 -13.27
C THR A 202 -9.90 -3.80 -14.26
N VAL A 203 -9.02 -4.80 -14.40
CA VAL A 203 -7.80 -4.70 -15.24
C VAL A 203 -8.14 -4.69 -16.73
N SER A 204 -9.05 -5.55 -17.18
CA SER A 204 -9.39 -5.71 -18.59
C SER A 204 -10.88 -6.10 -18.75
N PRO A 205 -11.82 -5.15 -18.55
CA PRO A 205 -13.27 -5.43 -18.60
C PRO A 205 -13.78 -5.98 -19.94
N ASN A 206 -13.01 -5.78 -21.02
CA ASN A 206 -13.34 -6.31 -22.35
C ASN A 206 -12.57 -7.60 -22.69
N GLY A 207 -11.81 -8.13 -21.73
CA GLY A 207 -10.89 -9.25 -21.89
C GLY A 207 -9.58 -8.86 -22.56
N ILE A 208 -8.55 -9.66 -22.25
CA ILE A 208 -7.25 -9.65 -22.91
C ILE A 208 -7.38 -10.19 -24.33
N ILE A 209 -6.91 -9.39 -25.27
CA ILE A 209 -6.72 -9.81 -26.67
C ILE A 209 -5.26 -10.15 -26.90
N GLU A 210 -5.00 -10.93 -27.95
CA GLU A 210 -3.65 -11.31 -28.32
C GLU A 210 -3.56 -11.27 -29.83
N THR A 211 -2.67 -10.41 -30.31
CA THR A 211 -2.40 -10.14 -31.71
C THR A 211 -0.95 -10.49 -32.02
N LYS A 212 -0.72 -11.15 -33.17
CA LYS A 212 0.64 -11.43 -33.63
C LYS A 212 1.26 -10.16 -34.20
N THR A 213 2.15 -9.54 -33.42
CA THR A 213 2.94 -8.38 -33.84
C THR A 213 4.40 -8.76 -33.99
N GLU A 214 5.06 -8.23 -35.03
CA GLU A 214 6.50 -8.40 -35.22
C GLU A 214 7.25 -7.76 -34.05
N GLN A 215 8.17 -8.52 -33.45
CA GLN A 215 8.90 -8.08 -32.26
C GLN A 215 10.14 -7.32 -32.66
N ILE A 216 10.35 -6.17 -32.04
CA ILE A 216 11.59 -5.39 -32.15
C ILE A 216 12.53 -5.70 -31.00
N HIS A 217 13.82 -5.54 -31.26
CA HIS A 217 14.90 -5.81 -30.33
C HIS A 217 15.55 -4.52 -29.84
N LEU A 218 16.31 -4.63 -28.76
CA LEU A 218 17.03 -3.51 -28.17
C LEU A 218 18.19 -3.07 -29.08
N SER A 219 18.23 -1.78 -29.44
CA SER A 219 19.27 -1.22 -30.28
C SER A 219 20.54 -0.83 -29.51
N ASP A 220 21.67 -0.68 -30.21
CA ASP A 220 22.93 -0.21 -29.61
C ASP A 220 22.83 1.20 -29.02
N GLU A 221 21.98 2.06 -29.60
CA GLU A 221 21.79 3.43 -29.08
C GLU A 221 20.96 3.42 -27.78
N GLU A 222 19.91 2.61 -27.72
CA GLU A 222 19.15 2.39 -26.48
C GLU A 222 20.04 1.76 -25.40
N ARG A 223 20.94 0.82 -25.74
CA ARG A 223 21.94 0.31 -24.80
C ARG A 223 22.84 1.42 -24.23
N LYS A 224 23.26 2.39 -25.03
CA LYS A 224 24.04 3.53 -24.52
C LYS A 224 23.20 4.41 -23.59
N THR A 225 21.95 4.67 -23.93
CA THR A 225 21.02 5.43 -23.08
C THR A 225 20.80 4.73 -21.74
N ILE A 226 20.45 3.43 -21.77
CA ILE A 226 20.30 2.58 -20.58
C ILE A 226 21.57 2.64 -19.74
N LYS A 227 22.74 2.36 -20.33
CA LYS A 227 24.00 2.33 -19.59
C LYS A 227 24.24 3.65 -18.89
N LYS A 228 24.06 4.78 -19.57
CA LYS A 228 24.25 6.09 -18.97
C LYS A 228 23.26 6.35 -17.82
N ASN A 229 21.98 6.02 -18.01
CA ASN A 229 20.95 6.21 -17.00
C ASN A 229 21.21 5.33 -15.76
N ILE A 230 21.43 4.02 -15.94
CA ILE A 230 21.72 3.09 -14.84
C ILE A 230 23.02 3.44 -14.11
N THR A 231 24.07 3.86 -14.83
CA THR A 231 25.29 4.35 -14.18
C THR A 231 24.99 5.57 -13.30
N MET A 232 24.38 6.61 -13.85
CA MET A 232 24.20 7.89 -13.14
C MET A 232 23.17 7.82 -12.01
N ASN A 233 22.06 7.12 -12.24
CA ASN A 233 20.86 7.24 -11.40
C ASN A 233 20.54 5.97 -10.59
N VAL A 234 21.33 4.89 -10.72
CA VAL A 234 21.05 3.62 -10.02
C VAL A 234 22.30 3.11 -9.29
N THR A 235 23.45 3.08 -9.95
CA THR A 235 24.65 2.38 -9.43
C THR A 235 25.71 3.30 -8.82
N MET A 236 26.01 4.45 -9.42
CA MET A 236 27.08 5.35 -8.95
C MET A 236 26.87 5.84 -7.51
N LEU A 237 25.63 6.18 -7.15
CA LEU A 237 25.33 6.61 -5.78
C LEU A 237 25.54 5.47 -4.77
N ALA A 238 25.22 4.22 -5.14
CA ALA A 238 25.48 3.09 -4.27
C ALA A 238 26.98 2.85 -4.09
N ASP A 239 27.78 3.00 -5.15
CA ASP A 239 29.24 2.88 -5.07
C ASP A 239 29.90 3.95 -4.18
N ASP A 240 29.33 5.16 -4.16
CA ASP A 240 29.80 6.27 -3.32
C ASP A 240 29.49 6.07 -1.82
N TYR A 241 28.56 5.16 -1.49
CA TYR A 241 28.11 4.84 -0.13
C TYR A 241 28.14 3.32 0.15
N PRO A 242 29.33 2.70 0.16
CA PRO A 242 29.49 1.24 0.28
C PRO A 242 29.02 0.65 1.62
N GLU A 243 28.78 1.48 2.64
CA GLU A 243 28.25 1.11 3.95
C GLU A 243 26.71 1.02 4.00
N VAL A 244 26.02 1.44 2.94
CA VAL A 244 24.56 1.41 2.82
C VAL A 244 24.16 0.25 1.93
N ASP A 245 23.21 -0.56 2.39
CA ASP A 245 22.64 -1.65 1.61
C ASP A 245 21.46 -1.13 0.77
N PHE A 246 21.55 -1.33 -0.54
CA PHE A 246 20.54 -0.91 -1.52
C PHE A 246 19.77 -2.12 -2.03
N TYR A 247 18.57 -2.32 -1.50
CA TYR A 247 17.63 -3.34 -1.91
C TYR A 247 16.81 -2.82 -3.10
N TYR A 248 17.22 -3.20 -4.30
CA TYR A 248 16.54 -2.81 -5.53
C TYR A 248 15.64 -3.94 -6.01
N PHE A 249 14.48 -3.61 -6.56
CA PHE A 249 13.61 -4.64 -7.12
C PHE A 249 12.92 -4.21 -8.40
N TYR A 250 12.68 -5.17 -9.30
CA TYR A 250 11.76 -5.01 -10.42
C TYR A 250 10.33 -5.32 -9.95
N SER A 251 9.41 -4.38 -10.21
CA SER A 251 7.99 -4.56 -9.91
C SER A 251 7.41 -5.75 -10.66
N PRO A 252 6.69 -6.68 -9.99
CA PRO A 252 5.98 -7.76 -10.66
C PRO A 252 4.76 -7.22 -11.39
N TYR A 253 4.93 -6.74 -12.62
CA TYR A 253 3.79 -6.32 -13.43
C TYR A 253 2.91 -7.50 -13.82
N SER A 254 1.59 -7.25 -13.94
CA SER A 254 0.65 -8.30 -14.32
C SER A 254 0.89 -8.75 -15.75
N VAL A 255 0.41 -9.95 -16.06
CA VAL A 255 0.44 -10.51 -17.40
C VAL A 255 -0.29 -9.65 -18.43
N ALA A 256 -1.21 -8.78 -18.02
CA ALA A 256 -1.83 -7.80 -18.91
C ALA A 256 -0.81 -6.77 -19.42
N ARG A 257 0.11 -6.29 -18.57
CA ARG A 257 1.19 -5.39 -19.00
C ARG A 257 2.23 -6.09 -19.88
N TRP A 258 2.55 -7.35 -19.59
CA TRP A 258 3.39 -8.16 -20.47
C TRP A 258 2.73 -8.36 -21.84
N ASN A 259 1.40 -8.55 -21.88
CA ASN A 259 0.64 -8.62 -23.12
C ASN A 259 0.67 -7.30 -23.90
N GLU A 260 0.57 -6.15 -23.22
CA GLU A 260 0.68 -4.84 -23.88
C GLU A 260 2.01 -4.70 -24.64
N TRP A 261 3.12 -5.17 -24.06
CA TRP A 261 4.41 -5.20 -24.76
C TRP A 261 4.44 -6.23 -25.88
N ASN A 262 3.83 -7.40 -25.70
CA ASN A 262 3.73 -8.44 -26.73
C ASN A 262 2.96 -7.91 -27.96
N GLU A 263 1.75 -7.39 -27.76
CA GLU A 263 0.92 -6.83 -28.83
C GLU A 263 1.52 -5.55 -29.43
N GLY A 264 2.22 -4.76 -28.61
CA GLY A 264 2.98 -3.59 -29.07
C GLY A 264 4.24 -3.91 -29.86
N GLY A 265 4.65 -5.18 -29.93
CA GLY A 265 5.87 -5.59 -30.62
C GLY A 265 7.15 -5.29 -29.84
N THR A 266 7.08 -4.94 -28.55
CA THR A 266 8.23 -4.48 -27.75
C THR A 266 8.64 -5.45 -26.65
N LEU A 267 7.98 -6.61 -26.50
CA LEU A 267 8.28 -7.59 -25.45
C LEU A 267 9.76 -7.99 -25.44
N TYR A 268 10.31 -8.34 -26.62
CA TYR A 268 11.72 -8.75 -26.72
C TYR A 268 12.67 -7.62 -26.36
N LYS A 269 12.37 -6.38 -26.78
CA LYS A 269 13.15 -5.20 -26.38
C LYS A 269 13.15 -5.02 -24.86
N MET A 270 12.01 -5.15 -24.19
CA MET A 270 11.91 -4.97 -22.74
C MET A 270 12.69 -6.06 -21.98
N LEU A 271 12.57 -7.32 -22.38
CA LEU A 271 13.33 -8.44 -21.82
C LEU A 271 14.85 -8.26 -22.01
N GLU A 272 15.28 -7.79 -23.18
CA GLU A 272 16.69 -7.49 -23.45
C GLU A 272 17.21 -6.28 -22.68
N ALA A 273 16.35 -5.28 -22.43
CA ALA A 273 16.67 -4.15 -21.57
C ALA A 273 16.84 -4.62 -20.12
N GLU A 274 15.94 -5.45 -19.60
CA GLU A 274 16.06 -6.04 -18.26
C GLU A 274 17.36 -6.84 -18.10
N GLU A 275 17.69 -7.69 -19.07
CA GLU A 275 18.94 -8.47 -19.05
C GLU A 275 20.16 -7.55 -18.99
N TYR A 276 20.17 -6.50 -19.80
CA TYR A 276 21.29 -5.57 -19.84
C TYR A 276 21.41 -4.70 -18.58
N ILE A 277 20.28 -4.23 -18.05
CA ILE A 277 20.24 -3.46 -16.79
C ILE A 277 20.70 -4.34 -15.63
N THR A 278 20.21 -5.58 -15.58
CA THR A 278 20.61 -6.55 -14.56
C THR A 278 22.12 -6.82 -14.60
N GLU A 279 22.69 -7.05 -15.79
CA GLU A 279 24.14 -7.22 -15.96
C GLU A 279 24.95 -6.02 -15.42
N LEU A 280 24.46 -4.79 -15.61
CA LEU A 280 25.11 -3.59 -15.09
C LEU A 280 25.02 -3.51 -13.56
N ILE A 281 23.92 -3.95 -12.95
CA ILE A 281 23.66 -3.80 -11.51
C ILE A 281 24.31 -4.90 -10.67
N VAL A 282 24.25 -6.18 -11.08
CA VAL A 282 24.62 -7.31 -10.21
C VAL A 282 26.09 -7.35 -9.78
N THR A 283 26.95 -6.55 -10.42
CA THR A 283 28.37 -6.43 -10.09
C THR A 283 28.67 -5.52 -8.90
N HIS A 284 27.69 -4.72 -8.45
CA HIS A 284 27.80 -3.79 -7.34
C HIS A 284 27.44 -4.48 -6.00
N LYS A 285 28.41 -4.54 -5.07
CA LYS A 285 28.34 -5.45 -3.92
C LYS A 285 27.29 -5.09 -2.86
N ASN A 286 27.05 -3.80 -2.67
CA ASN A 286 26.05 -3.27 -1.75
C ASN A 286 24.70 -3.02 -2.43
N ILE A 287 24.53 -3.48 -3.68
CA ILE A 287 23.22 -3.57 -4.31
C ILE A 287 22.73 -5.01 -4.24
N HIS A 288 21.51 -5.18 -3.72
CA HIS A 288 20.78 -6.43 -3.66
C HIS A 288 19.59 -6.30 -4.60
N LEU A 289 19.78 -6.76 -5.85
CA LEU A 289 18.73 -6.71 -6.86
C LEU A 289 17.81 -7.93 -6.75
N PHE A 290 16.51 -7.69 -6.75
CA PHE A 290 15.46 -8.70 -6.70
C PHE A 290 14.56 -8.59 -7.94
N SER A 291 14.05 -9.72 -8.42
CA SER A 291 12.98 -9.73 -9.42
C SER A 291 11.90 -10.70 -8.95
N PHE A 292 10.65 -10.29 -9.09
CA PHE A 292 9.49 -11.12 -8.71
C PHE A 292 8.71 -11.60 -9.93
N ASN A 293 9.19 -11.32 -11.14
CA ASN A 293 8.53 -11.65 -12.40
C ASN A 293 8.29 -13.17 -12.59
N ASN A 294 9.15 -14.03 -12.04
CA ASN A 294 8.96 -15.48 -12.10
C ASN A 294 7.93 -16.02 -11.10
N ARG A 295 7.29 -15.16 -10.28
CA ARG A 295 6.07 -15.49 -9.52
C ARG A 295 4.86 -15.47 -10.43
N THR A 296 4.83 -16.39 -11.38
CA THR A 296 3.78 -16.50 -12.39
C THR A 296 2.42 -16.83 -11.79
N ASP A 297 2.39 -17.47 -10.62
CA ASP A 297 1.19 -17.63 -9.81
C ASP A 297 0.57 -16.29 -9.37
N ILE A 298 1.40 -15.26 -9.15
CA ILE A 298 0.94 -13.90 -8.84
C ILE A 298 0.75 -13.10 -10.12
N THR A 299 1.77 -13.02 -10.99
CA THR A 299 1.73 -12.14 -12.16
C THR A 299 0.65 -12.52 -13.17
N THR A 300 0.17 -13.76 -13.17
CA THR A 300 -0.94 -14.18 -14.04
C THR A 300 -2.31 -14.15 -13.37
N ASP A 301 -2.41 -14.00 -12.04
CA ASP A 301 -3.69 -13.87 -11.34
C ASP A 301 -4.06 -12.39 -11.18
N LEU A 302 -5.04 -11.94 -11.96
CA LEU A 302 -5.45 -10.55 -12.01
C LEU A 302 -6.19 -10.10 -10.75
N ASN A 303 -6.60 -11.02 -9.86
CA ASN A 303 -7.10 -10.67 -8.53
C ASN A 303 -6.07 -9.94 -7.67
N ASN A 304 -4.78 -9.96 -8.05
CA ASN A 304 -3.72 -9.21 -7.37
C ASN A 304 -3.54 -7.79 -7.90
N TYR A 305 -4.28 -7.36 -8.94
CA TYR A 305 -4.00 -6.12 -9.68
C TYR A 305 -5.23 -5.25 -9.92
N LYS A 306 -5.06 -3.92 -9.81
CA LYS A 306 -6.09 -2.94 -10.16
C LYS A 306 -6.04 -2.48 -11.61
N ASP A 307 -4.87 -2.59 -12.23
CA ASP A 307 -4.61 -2.28 -13.64
C ASP A 307 -3.45 -3.15 -14.15
N GLY A 308 -2.98 -2.91 -15.37
CA GLY A 308 -1.91 -3.73 -15.96
C GLY A 308 -0.62 -3.80 -15.11
N SER A 309 -0.33 -2.81 -14.26
CA SER A 309 0.96 -2.72 -13.54
C SER A 309 0.83 -2.78 -12.01
N HIS A 310 -0.21 -2.17 -11.43
CA HIS A 310 -0.31 -1.93 -9.99
C HIS A 310 -0.86 -3.12 -9.21
N TYR A 311 0.01 -3.73 -8.40
CA TYR A 311 -0.34 -4.82 -7.48
C TYR A 311 -0.89 -4.32 -6.14
N ALA A 312 -1.72 -5.12 -5.50
CA ALA A 312 -2.31 -4.85 -4.19
C ALA A 312 -1.30 -4.87 -3.04
N CYS A 313 -1.68 -4.30 -1.89
CA CYS A 313 -0.79 -4.14 -0.74
C CYS A 313 -0.26 -5.46 -0.15
N TRP A 314 -0.97 -6.58 -0.27
CA TRP A 314 -0.46 -7.88 0.17
C TRP A 314 0.75 -8.37 -0.63
N ILE A 315 0.90 -7.92 -1.88
CA ILE A 315 2.12 -8.17 -2.66
C ILE A 315 3.29 -7.32 -2.14
N ASN A 316 3.04 -6.10 -1.67
CA ASN A 316 4.05 -5.30 -0.97
C ASN A 316 4.58 -6.03 0.28
N SER A 317 3.69 -6.57 1.11
CA SER A 317 4.03 -7.37 2.30
C SER A 317 4.91 -8.57 1.96
N LEU A 318 4.52 -9.36 0.96
CA LEU A 318 5.32 -10.51 0.50
C LEU A 318 6.70 -10.09 -0.01
N MET A 319 6.80 -9.00 -0.77
CA MET A 319 8.10 -8.52 -1.25
C MET A 319 9.01 -8.09 -0.10
N LEU A 320 8.51 -7.42 0.95
CA LEU A 320 9.31 -7.11 2.14
C LEU A 320 9.88 -8.40 2.75
N LYS A 321 9.02 -9.40 2.94
CA LYS A 321 9.39 -10.70 3.50
C LYS A 321 10.43 -11.42 2.62
N TRP A 322 10.20 -11.51 1.31
CA TRP A 322 11.12 -12.16 0.38
C TRP A 322 12.46 -11.44 0.29
N MET A 323 12.47 -10.11 0.27
CA MET A 323 13.69 -9.31 0.27
C MET A 323 14.51 -9.57 1.54
N HIS A 324 13.86 -9.53 2.71
CA HIS A 324 14.51 -9.83 3.99
C HIS A 324 15.11 -11.24 4.01
N ASP A 325 14.35 -12.23 3.53
CA ASP A 325 14.78 -13.64 3.51
C ASP A 325 15.80 -13.95 2.39
N GLY A 326 16.11 -12.98 1.52
CA GLY A 326 17.03 -13.14 0.38
C GLY A 326 16.46 -13.98 -0.76
N LEU A 327 15.14 -14.18 -0.80
CA LEU A 327 14.45 -14.92 -1.86
C LEU A 327 14.34 -14.07 -3.13
N TYR A 328 14.43 -14.73 -4.29
CA TYR A 328 14.38 -14.09 -5.62
C TYR A 328 15.48 -13.06 -5.91
N ARG A 329 16.56 -13.05 -5.13
CA ARG A 329 17.73 -12.21 -5.37
C ARG A 329 18.47 -12.63 -6.64
N LEU A 330 18.74 -11.66 -7.51
CA LEU A 330 19.59 -11.80 -8.69
C LEU A 330 21.06 -11.55 -8.31
N THR A 331 21.92 -12.41 -8.83
CA THR A 331 23.38 -12.41 -8.60
C THR A 331 24.09 -12.73 -9.91
N GLU A 332 25.39 -12.45 -9.99
CA GLU A 332 26.23 -12.82 -11.14
C GLU A 332 26.09 -14.31 -11.53
N ASP A 333 25.86 -15.18 -10.54
CA ASP A 333 25.78 -16.63 -10.74
C ASP A 333 24.42 -17.10 -11.27
N ASN A 334 23.32 -16.41 -10.97
CA ASN A 334 21.97 -16.92 -11.25
C ASN A 334 21.18 -16.09 -12.28
N TYR A 335 21.50 -14.82 -12.50
CA TYR A 335 20.59 -13.89 -13.20
C TYR A 335 20.25 -14.33 -14.62
N LYS A 336 21.23 -14.84 -15.39
CA LYS A 336 21.01 -15.33 -16.75
C LYS A 336 20.01 -16.48 -16.81
N SER A 337 20.08 -17.39 -15.84
CA SER A 337 19.16 -18.54 -15.77
C SER A 337 17.75 -18.12 -15.35
N TYR A 338 17.65 -17.12 -14.47
CA TYR A 338 16.38 -16.55 -14.01
C TYR A 338 15.67 -15.81 -15.15
N LEU A 339 16.36 -14.89 -15.83
CA LEU A 339 15.80 -14.09 -16.93
C LEU A 339 15.49 -14.94 -18.18
N LYS A 340 16.22 -16.04 -18.39
CA LYS A 340 15.86 -17.01 -19.42
C LYS A 340 14.51 -17.67 -19.12
N GLN A 341 14.25 -18.06 -17.87
CA GLN A 341 12.96 -18.67 -17.48
C GLN A 341 11.81 -17.68 -17.68
N GLU A 342 12.02 -16.43 -17.27
CA GLU A 342 11.08 -15.33 -17.46
C GLU A 342 10.77 -15.10 -18.95
N LYS A 343 11.81 -14.96 -19.77
CA LYS A 343 11.68 -14.82 -21.22
C LYS A 343 10.95 -16.00 -21.85
N ASP A 344 11.33 -17.24 -21.51
CA ASP A 344 10.68 -18.44 -22.05
C ASP A 344 9.19 -18.46 -21.68
N PHE A 345 8.82 -18.05 -20.46
CA PHE A 345 7.44 -17.96 -20.02
C PHE A 345 6.67 -16.88 -20.80
N TYR A 346 7.05 -15.61 -20.71
CA TYR A 346 6.26 -14.52 -21.31
C TYR A 346 6.26 -14.50 -22.83
N THR A 347 7.24 -15.13 -23.50
CA THR A 347 7.21 -15.25 -24.97
C THR A 347 6.38 -16.43 -25.48
N SER A 348 5.95 -17.34 -24.60
CA SER A 348 5.16 -18.53 -24.96
C SER A 348 3.81 -18.65 -24.25
N PHE A 349 3.55 -17.80 -23.25
CA PHE A 349 2.32 -17.77 -22.48
C PHE A 349 1.09 -17.47 -23.35
N ASP A 350 0.01 -18.22 -23.15
CA ASP A 350 -1.29 -17.93 -23.76
C ASP A 350 -1.98 -16.81 -22.98
N TYR A 351 -1.76 -15.56 -23.42
CA TYR A 351 -2.29 -14.38 -22.76
C TYR A 351 -3.83 -14.36 -22.67
N LYS A 352 -4.55 -15.03 -23.58
CA LYS A 352 -6.02 -15.11 -23.54
C LYS A 352 -6.53 -16.07 -22.47
N SER A 353 -5.66 -16.94 -21.94
CA SER A 353 -6.05 -17.93 -20.93
C SER A 353 -6.58 -17.30 -19.64
N VAL A 354 -6.20 -16.06 -19.33
CA VAL A 354 -6.67 -15.35 -18.12
C VAL A 354 -8.08 -14.78 -18.25
N ASN A 355 -8.67 -14.73 -19.45
CA ASN A 355 -10.03 -14.23 -19.65
C ASN A 355 -11.12 -15.06 -18.93
N GLY A 356 -10.79 -16.28 -18.51
CA GLY A 356 -11.69 -17.14 -17.75
C GLY A 356 -11.58 -16.98 -16.23
N GLN A 357 -10.75 -16.07 -15.73
CA GLN A 357 -10.66 -15.79 -14.30
C GLN A 357 -11.96 -15.23 -13.76
N VAL A 358 -12.23 -15.53 -12.50
CA VAL A 358 -13.36 -15.00 -11.75
C VAL A 358 -12.79 -14.09 -10.68
N ASP A 359 -13.33 -12.88 -10.61
CA ASP A 359 -12.95 -11.92 -9.57
C ASP A 359 -13.41 -12.44 -8.22
N TYR A 360 -12.57 -12.29 -7.20
CA TYR A 360 -13.00 -12.51 -5.83
C TYR A 360 -14.03 -11.45 -5.44
N GLU A 361 -15.09 -11.89 -4.78
CA GLU A 361 -16.12 -10.97 -4.28
C GLU A 361 -15.57 -10.05 -3.19
N ALA A 362 -14.63 -10.57 -2.38
CA ALA A 362 -13.83 -9.80 -1.44
C ALA A 362 -12.36 -9.85 -1.87
N ASP A 363 -11.82 -8.72 -2.35
CA ASP A 363 -10.45 -8.63 -2.89
C ASP A 363 -9.39 -9.19 -1.93
N PHE A 364 -9.54 -8.94 -0.61
CA PHE A 364 -8.62 -9.45 0.42
C PHE A 364 -8.61 -10.98 0.55
N TYR A 365 -9.50 -11.71 -0.13
CA TYR A 365 -9.38 -13.16 -0.22
C TYR A 365 -8.09 -13.58 -0.93
N ALA A 366 -7.63 -12.82 -1.93
CA ALA A 366 -6.31 -13.04 -2.53
C ALA A 366 -5.18 -12.95 -1.48
N ALA A 367 -5.26 -11.96 -0.59
CA ALA A 367 -4.32 -11.81 0.52
C ALA A 367 -4.38 -12.99 1.51
N ALA A 368 -5.60 -13.42 1.87
CA ALA A 368 -5.83 -14.55 2.76
C ALA A 368 -5.19 -15.84 2.21
N LEU A 369 -5.38 -16.12 0.91
CA LEU A 369 -4.78 -17.28 0.24
C LEU A 369 -3.23 -17.27 0.26
N LEU A 370 -2.63 -16.08 0.28
CA LEU A 370 -1.18 -15.88 0.35
C LEU A 370 -0.65 -15.78 1.78
N ASN A 371 -1.51 -15.74 2.81
CA ASN A 371 -1.07 -15.47 4.17
C ASN A 371 -0.11 -16.54 4.71
N LYS A 372 -0.37 -17.81 4.39
CA LYS A 372 0.54 -18.91 4.73
C LYS A 372 1.95 -18.69 4.22
N GLU A 373 2.11 -18.10 3.02
CA GLU A 373 3.43 -17.81 2.49
C GLU A 373 4.09 -16.66 3.24
N LEU A 374 3.31 -15.64 3.61
CA LEU A 374 3.78 -14.49 4.38
C LEU A 374 4.22 -14.88 5.80
N THR A 375 3.43 -15.69 6.49
CA THR A 375 3.57 -15.95 7.94
C THR A 375 4.07 -17.35 8.27
N GLY A 376 3.95 -18.31 7.34
CA GLY A 376 4.26 -19.72 7.55
C GLY A 376 3.15 -20.54 8.20
N VAL A 377 1.97 -19.93 8.43
CA VAL A 377 0.88 -20.51 9.24
C VAL A 377 -0.19 -21.12 8.33
N GLU A 378 -0.66 -22.31 8.68
CA GLU A 378 -1.76 -22.94 7.94
C GLU A 378 -3.10 -22.29 8.30
N PRO A 379 -4.05 -22.15 7.35
CA PRO A 379 -5.38 -21.65 7.66
C PRO A 379 -6.07 -22.49 8.75
N LEU A 380 -6.65 -21.81 9.73
CA LEU A 380 -7.38 -22.40 10.84
C LEU A 380 -8.87 -22.50 10.48
N ASP A 381 -9.38 -23.72 10.39
CA ASP A 381 -10.81 -24.03 10.20
C ASP A 381 -11.57 -23.84 11.51
N VAL A 382 -12.18 -22.68 11.69
CA VAL A 382 -12.84 -22.32 12.95
C VAL A 382 -13.94 -23.33 13.31
N LEU A 383 -14.64 -23.91 12.34
CA LEU A 383 -15.76 -24.80 12.62
C LEU A 383 -15.33 -26.20 13.05
N ASN A 384 -14.08 -26.61 12.79
CA ASN A 384 -13.67 -28.00 12.93
C ASN A 384 -12.27 -28.21 13.54
N ASP A 385 -11.56 -27.16 13.96
CA ASP A 385 -10.29 -27.33 14.67
C ASP A 385 -10.52 -27.80 16.12
N ASP A 386 -9.95 -28.96 16.45
CA ASP A 386 -10.10 -29.60 17.77
C ASP A 386 -9.43 -28.81 18.92
N ASN A 387 -8.53 -27.86 18.60
CA ASN A 387 -7.82 -27.05 19.59
C ASN A 387 -8.46 -25.66 19.78
N LEU A 388 -9.51 -25.34 19.02
CA LEU A 388 -10.21 -24.07 19.12
C LEU A 388 -11.54 -24.23 19.87
N ASP A 389 -11.65 -23.54 21.01
CA ASP A 389 -12.92 -23.47 21.74
C ASP A 389 -13.89 -22.50 21.02
N VAL A 390 -14.95 -23.07 20.45
CA VAL A 390 -15.98 -22.33 19.73
C VAL A 390 -17.33 -22.41 20.43
N PHE A 391 -17.90 -21.24 20.73
CA PHE A 391 -19.14 -21.10 21.49
C PHE A 391 -20.25 -20.53 20.62
N THR A 392 -21.38 -21.22 20.53
CA THR A 392 -22.59 -20.70 19.86
C THR A 392 -23.61 -20.21 20.87
N ASN A 393 -24.35 -19.15 20.48
CA ASN A 393 -25.52 -18.67 21.20
C ASN A 393 -26.57 -18.23 20.17
N GLY A 394 -27.85 -18.56 20.38
CA GLY A 394 -28.91 -18.27 19.39
C GLY A 394 -28.69 -18.89 18.00
N ALA A 395 -27.82 -19.90 17.88
CA ALA A 395 -27.45 -20.50 16.61
C ALA A 395 -27.24 -22.01 16.72
N ASP A 396 -27.63 -22.72 15.66
CA ASP A 396 -27.54 -24.18 15.56
C ASP A 396 -26.39 -24.60 14.63
N TRP A 397 -25.72 -25.70 14.98
CA TRP A 397 -24.74 -26.34 14.12
C TRP A 397 -25.43 -27.23 13.09
N ILE A 398 -25.13 -27.03 11.81
CA ILE A 398 -25.48 -27.97 10.76
C ILE A 398 -24.22 -28.75 10.38
N LYS A 399 -24.38 -30.08 10.30
CA LYS A 399 -23.30 -31.02 9.97
C LYS A 399 -23.56 -31.68 8.62
N ASP A 400 -22.47 -32.02 7.93
CA ASP A 400 -22.54 -32.89 6.76
C ASP A 400 -22.80 -34.36 7.13
N ASN A 401 -22.90 -35.21 6.11
CA ASN A 401 -23.14 -36.64 6.28
C ASN A 401 -21.98 -37.37 7.01
N ASN A 402 -20.80 -36.76 7.10
CA ASN A 402 -19.63 -37.30 7.80
C ASN A 402 -19.51 -36.77 9.24
N GLY A 403 -20.43 -35.91 9.67
CA GLY A 403 -20.44 -35.30 11.00
C GLY A 403 -19.56 -34.05 11.14
N ARG A 404 -19.01 -33.53 10.03
CA ARG A 404 -18.22 -32.30 9.98
C ARG A 404 -19.15 -31.09 10.07
N ASN A 405 -18.81 -30.08 10.86
CA ASN A 405 -19.58 -28.85 10.95
C ASN A 405 -19.42 -28.05 9.65
N THR A 406 -20.53 -27.63 9.06
CA THR A 406 -20.53 -26.90 7.77
C THR A 406 -21.18 -25.53 7.86
N ILE A 407 -22.21 -25.36 8.67
CA ILE A 407 -22.97 -24.10 8.78
C ILE A 407 -23.27 -23.79 10.25
N ILE A 408 -23.17 -22.51 10.59
CA ILE A 408 -23.79 -21.90 11.78
C ILE A 408 -25.09 -21.22 11.33
N ASP A 409 -26.24 -21.76 11.75
CA ASP A 409 -27.57 -21.26 11.40
C ASP A 409 -28.10 -20.35 12.52
N CYS A 410 -27.95 -19.04 12.34
CA CYS A 410 -28.38 -18.01 13.28
C CYS A 410 -29.87 -17.72 13.09
N LYS A 411 -30.65 -17.70 14.18
CA LYS A 411 -32.07 -17.32 14.15
C LYS A 411 -32.43 -16.43 15.33
N GLY A 412 -33.12 -15.34 15.05
CA GLY A 412 -33.67 -14.46 16.07
C GLY A 412 -33.18 -13.02 15.98
N THR A 413 -33.50 -12.28 17.04
CA THR A 413 -33.18 -10.87 17.24
C THR A 413 -32.54 -10.68 18.60
N LEU A 414 -31.64 -9.70 18.70
CA LEU A 414 -31.09 -9.27 19.99
C LEU A 414 -32.19 -8.55 20.80
N ASP A 415 -32.25 -8.78 22.11
CA ASP A 415 -33.12 -8.05 23.03
C ASP A 415 -32.44 -6.74 23.51
N ARG A 416 -32.08 -5.88 22.54
CA ARG A 416 -31.31 -4.64 22.76
C ARG A 416 -32.21 -3.41 22.67
N ASP A 417 -32.01 -2.45 23.57
CA ASP A 417 -32.56 -1.10 23.40
C ASP A 417 -31.67 -0.30 22.43
N TYR A 418 -32.13 -0.23 21.18
CA TYR A 418 -31.45 0.45 20.07
C TYR A 418 -31.16 1.93 20.30
N ALA A 419 -31.89 2.59 21.21
CA ALA A 419 -31.72 4.01 21.48
C ALA A 419 -30.64 4.33 22.53
N THR A 420 -30.33 3.36 23.40
CA THR A 420 -29.49 3.62 24.59
C THR A 420 -28.27 2.72 24.69
N GLU A 421 -28.26 1.58 24.02
CA GLU A 421 -27.18 0.60 24.10
C GLU A 421 -26.36 0.61 22.83
N ASP A 422 -25.04 0.68 22.93
CA ASP A 422 -24.16 0.46 21.78
C ASP A 422 -24.17 -1.03 21.36
N LEU A 423 -24.15 -1.31 20.06
CA LEU A 423 -24.24 -2.68 19.56
C LEU A 423 -23.00 -3.51 19.88
N ALA A 424 -21.81 -2.92 19.76
CA ALA A 424 -20.56 -3.62 20.02
C ALA A 424 -20.41 -3.93 21.51
N ASP A 425 -20.76 -2.98 22.39
CA ASP A 425 -20.77 -3.23 23.84
C ASP A 425 -21.82 -4.28 24.23
N TYR A 426 -23.01 -4.22 23.64
CA TYR A 426 -24.07 -5.20 23.90
C TYR A 426 -23.66 -6.62 23.51
N ILE A 427 -23.07 -6.79 22.32
CA ILE A 427 -22.58 -8.09 21.83
C ILE A 427 -21.43 -8.63 22.69
N ARG A 428 -20.56 -7.75 23.19
CA ARG A 428 -19.47 -8.13 24.10
C ARG A 428 -20.01 -8.67 25.42
N ASP A 429 -20.96 -7.94 26.02
CA ASP A 429 -21.27 -8.09 27.45
C ASP A 429 -22.55 -8.88 27.75
N LYS A 430 -23.49 -8.98 26.79
CA LYS A 430 -24.84 -9.50 27.05
C LYS A 430 -25.20 -10.69 26.19
N GLU A 431 -25.39 -10.48 24.88
CA GLU A 431 -25.95 -11.48 23.99
C GLU A 431 -25.47 -11.28 22.55
N TYR A 432 -25.28 -12.39 21.85
CA TYR A 432 -25.03 -12.46 20.40
C TYR A 432 -25.78 -13.65 19.81
N ILE A 433 -26.11 -13.61 18.52
CA ILE A 433 -26.78 -14.70 17.80
C ILE A 433 -25.84 -15.19 16.71
N GLY A 434 -25.05 -16.20 17.04
CA GLY A 434 -24.05 -16.78 16.14
C GLY A 434 -22.94 -17.47 16.90
N VAL A 435 -21.69 -17.13 16.56
CA VAL A 435 -20.50 -17.85 17.01
C VAL A 435 -19.47 -16.91 17.63
N LYS A 436 -18.77 -17.39 18.65
CA LYS A 436 -17.69 -16.70 19.35
C LYS A 436 -16.51 -17.64 19.55
N PHE A 437 -15.31 -17.14 19.31
CA PHE A 437 -14.07 -17.89 19.50
C PHE A 437 -12.91 -16.94 19.82
N LYS A 438 -11.78 -17.49 20.27
CA LYS A 438 -10.58 -16.73 20.60
C LYS A 438 -9.40 -17.16 19.74
N VAL A 439 -8.61 -16.19 19.29
CA VAL A 439 -7.40 -16.44 18.50
C VAL A 439 -6.29 -15.51 18.99
N ASN A 440 -5.05 -15.98 18.96
CA ASN A 440 -3.90 -15.13 19.17
C ASN A 440 -3.38 -14.64 17.81
N MET A 441 -3.56 -13.36 17.52
CA MET A 441 -3.18 -12.77 16.23
C MET A 441 -1.66 -12.77 16.01
N ASN A 442 -0.88 -12.80 17.10
CA ASN A 442 0.57 -12.92 17.03
C ASN A 442 1.04 -14.28 16.48
N ASP A 443 0.15 -15.26 16.38
CA ASP A 443 0.46 -16.54 15.75
C ASP A 443 0.53 -16.42 14.22
N GLY A 444 0.13 -15.28 13.64
CA GLY A 444 0.25 -14.98 12.20
C GLY A 444 -1.04 -15.08 11.40
N TYR A 445 -2.20 -15.09 12.07
CA TYR A 445 -3.51 -15.04 11.42
C TYR A 445 -3.90 -13.60 11.12
N ASN A 446 -3.81 -13.17 9.87
CA ASN A 446 -4.04 -11.79 9.46
C ASN A 446 -5.42 -11.54 8.84
N TYR A 447 -6.14 -12.59 8.44
CA TYR A 447 -7.43 -12.42 7.75
C TYR A 447 -8.50 -13.36 8.30
N LEU A 448 -9.71 -12.84 8.48
CA LEU A 448 -10.90 -13.67 8.74
C LEU A 448 -11.72 -13.74 7.45
N SER A 449 -11.87 -14.95 6.89
CA SER A 449 -12.69 -15.20 5.71
C SER A 449 -13.88 -16.08 6.08
N PHE A 450 -15.04 -15.76 5.53
CA PHE A 450 -16.24 -16.58 5.71
C PHE A 450 -17.24 -16.35 4.57
N TYR A 451 -18.14 -17.31 4.40
CA TYR A 451 -19.31 -17.14 3.55
C TYR A 451 -20.54 -16.87 4.40
N GLY A 452 -21.42 -16.02 3.88
CA GLY A 452 -22.64 -15.60 4.53
C GLY A 452 -23.84 -15.68 3.59
N ARG A 453 -25.00 -16.07 4.12
CA ARG A 453 -26.26 -16.11 3.37
C ARG A 453 -27.44 -15.68 4.24
N LYS A 454 -28.25 -14.74 3.75
CA LYS A 454 -29.54 -14.46 4.36
C LYS A 454 -30.53 -15.57 4.04
N THR A 455 -31.17 -16.11 5.07
CA THR A 455 -32.17 -17.16 4.89
C THR A 455 -33.58 -16.61 4.97
N VAL A 456 -33.86 -15.72 5.93
CA VAL A 456 -35.18 -15.12 6.16
C VAL A 456 -35.03 -13.71 6.76
N GLY A 457 -35.99 -12.84 6.46
CA GLY A 457 -36.18 -11.58 7.17
C GLY A 457 -35.00 -10.62 7.02
N GLN A 458 -34.50 -10.16 8.16
CA GLN A 458 -33.49 -9.12 8.27
C GLN A 458 -32.13 -9.64 8.79
N GLY A 459 -31.88 -10.95 8.71
CA GLY A 459 -30.59 -11.52 9.11
C GLY A 459 -29.42 -10.94 8.30
N MET A 460 -28.33 -10.61 8.98
CA MET A 460 -27.13 -10.06 8.35
C MET A 460 -25.86 -10.28 9.17
N PRO A 461 -24.68 -10.31 8.53
CA PRO A 461 -23.42 -10.56 9.21
C PRO A 461 -22.88 -9.29 9.86
N VAL A 462 -22.64 -9.37 11.16
CA VAL A 462 -21.82 -8.41 11.92
C VAL A 462 -20.72 -9.19 12.62
N VAL A 463 -19.49 -8.71 12.54
CA VAL A 463 -18.33 -9.29 13.20
C VAL A 463 -17.66 -8.22 14.05
N TYR A 464 -17.39 -8.54 15.31
CA TYR A 464 -16.62 -7.70 16.22
C TYR A 464 -15.42 -8.46 16.76
N VAL A 465 -14.28 -7.77 16.80
CA VAL A 465 -13.00 -8.29 17.32
C VAL A 465 -12.59 -7.44 18.51
N TYR A 466 -12.50 -8.08 19.67
CA TYR A 466 -12.16 -7.43 20.94
C TYR A 466 -10.79 -7.90 21.41
N ASN A 467 -9.96 -6.97 21.88
CA ASN A 467 -8.71 -7.33 22.54
C ASN A 467 -8.96 -7.95 23.94
N LYS A 468 -7.89 -8.40 24.59
CA LYS A 468 -7.95 -8.96 25.97
C LYS A 468 -8.58 -8.03 27.02
N ASP A 469 -8.52 -6.71 26.80
CA ASP A 469 -9.01 -5.68 27.72
C ASP A 469 -10.49 -5.35 27.45
N GLY A 470 -11.07 -5.91 26.38
CA GLY A 470 -12.47 -5.72 25.97
C GLY A 470 -12.68 -4.56 25.00
N ASP A 471 -11.61 -3.90 24.55
CA ASP A 471 -11.70 -2.81 23.58
C ASP A 471 -11.90 -3.36 22.18
N LEU A 472 -12.71 -2.66 21.39
CA LEU A 472 -12.97 -3.01 20.00
C LEU A 472 -11.74 -2.65 19.14
N VAL A 473 -11.14 -3.65 18.50
CA VAL A 473 -9.93 -3.51 17.66
C VAL A 473 -10.17 -3.83 16.19
N GLY A 474 -11.34 -4.38 15.85
CA GLY A 474 -11.77 -4.58 14.48
C GLY A 474 -13.28 -4.81 14.42
N ASN A 475 -13.93 -4.34 13.36
CA ASN A 475 -15.33 -4.65 13.10
C ASN A 475 -15.64 -4.77 11.61
N PHE A 476 -16.67 -5.54 11.30
CA PHE A 476 -17.28 -5.65 10.00
C PHE A 476 -18.80 -5.67 10.17
N ALA A 477 -19.53 -4.91 9.36
CA ALA A 477 -20.97 -5.00 9.26
C ALA A 477 -21.36 -4.84 7.79
N ALA A 478 -22.09 -5.80 7.23
CA ALA A 478 -22.58 -5.67 5.87
C ALA A 478 -23.67 -4.59 5.79
N ASP A 479 -23.69 -3.83 4.69
CA ASP A 479 -24.77 -2.91 4.40
C ASP A 479 -26.02 -3.72 4.05
N TYR A 480 -27.11 -3.54 4.80
CA TYR A 480 -28.35 -4.27 4.56
C TYR A 480 -28.86 -4.16 3.12
N SER A 481 -28.60 -3.04 2.43
CA SER A 481 -28.99 -2.81 1.05
C SER A 481 -28.27 -3.70 0.03
N THR A 482 -27.13 -4.29 0.41
CA THR A 482 -26.34 -5.18 -0.44
C THR A 482 -26.58 -6.66 -0.14
N ILE A 483 -27.41 -6.99 0.86
CA ILE A 483 -27.65 -8.37 1.28
C ILE A 483 -28.87 -8.96 0.56
N ASP A 484 -28.66 -10.06 -0.13
CA ASP A 484 -29.71 -10.88 -0.72
C ASP A 484 -29.69 -12.33 -0.18
N ASN A 485 -30.39 -13.24 -0.86
CA ASN A 485 -30.57 -14.63 -0.43
C ASN A 485 -29.55 -15.60 -1.07
N GLU A 486 -28.59 -15.08 -1.83
CA GLU A 486 -27.44 -15.80 -2.35
C GLU A 486 -26.33 -15.92 -1.30
N VAL A 487 -25.33 -16.73 -1.62
CA VAL A 487 -24.15 -16.91 -0.77
C VAL A 487 -23.09 -15.90 -1.20
N HIS A 488 -22.64 -15.08 -0.26
CA HIS A 488 -21.62 -14.06 -0.47
C HIS A 488 -20.36 -14.37 0.34
N GLN A 489 -19.19 -14.07 -0.22
CA GLN A 489 -17.91 -14.15 0.48
C GLN A 489 -17.58 -12.83 1.18
N TYR A 490 -17.05 -12.93 2.39
CA TYR A 490 -16.57 -11.79 3.17
C TYR A 490 -15.16 -12.07 3.67
N VAL A 491 -14.30 -11.06 3.63
CA VAL A 491 -12.96 -11.11 4.21
C VAL A 491 -12.68 -9.84 4.99
N MET A 492 -12.21 -10.00 6.22
CA MET A 492 -11.82 -8.90 7.09
C MET A 492 -10.29 -8.88 7.20
N ASP A 493 -9.68 -7.74 6.89
CA ASP A 493 -8.25 -7.48 7.13
C ASP A 493 -8.02 -7.18 8.61
N LEU A 494 -7.29 -8.07 9.27
CA LEU A 494 -6.89 -7.97 10.67
C LEU A 494 -5.36 -7.89 10.80
N SER A 495 -4.64 -7.59 9.72
CA SER A 495 -3.16 -7.62 9.68
C SER A 495 -2.47 -6.58 10.58
N THR A 496 -3.22 -5.63 11.15
CA THR A 496 -2.73 -4.65 12.12
C THR A 496 -3.14 -4.97 13.56
N VAL A 497 -3.94 -6.02 13.77
CA VAL A 497 -4.41 -6.45 15.09
C VAL A 497 -3.40 -7.42 15.70
N THR A 498 -3.07 -7.23 16.97
CA THR A 498 -2.07 -8.04 17.68
C THR A 498 -2.61 -8.60 18.99
N GLY A 499 -1.97 -9.68 19.47
CA GLY A 499 -2.30 -10.34 20.74
C GLY A 499 -3.53 -11.25 20.72
N GLU A 500 -3.94 -11.70 21.90
CA GLU A 500 -5.17 -12.50 22.07
C GLU A 500 -6.40 -11.63 21.85
N VAL A 501 -7.25 -12.07 20.93
CA VAL A 501 -8.54 -11.44 20.62
C VAL A 501 -9.69 -12.41 20.77
N THR A 502 -10.86 -11.86 21.08
CA THR A 502 -12.15 -12.56 21.01
C THR A 502 -12.90 -12.07 19.77
N ILE A 503 -13.24 -12.99 18.88
CA ILE A 503 -14.02 -12.71 17.67
C ILE A 503 -15.45 -13.18 17.92
N VAL A 504 -16.41 -12.30 17.68
CA VAL A 504 -17.85 -12.60 17.76
C VAL A 504 -18.48 -12.31 16.42
N MET A 505 -19.09 -13.33 15.82
CA MET A 505 -19.84 -13.23 14.57
C MET A 505 -21.34 -13.39 14.88
N ASN A 506 -22.08 -12.31 14.67
CA ASN A 506 -23.51 -12.21 14.90
C ASN A 506 -24.24 -12.18 13.55
N GLY A 507 -25.12 -13.15 13.33
CA GLY A 507 -26.03 -13.23 12.18
C GLY A 507 -27.47 -12.83 12.51
N GLY A 508 -27.74 -12.59 13.80
CA GLY A 508 -29.03 -12.11 14.26
C GLY A 508 -29.27 -10.65 13.89
N TYR A 509 -30.53 -10.27 13.96
CA TYR A 509 -30.99 -8.93 13.63
C TYR A 509 -30.50 -7.86 14.63
N ILE A 510 -30.12 -6.66 14.16
CA ILE A 510 -29.37 -5.67 14.96
C ILE A 510 -30.05 -4.30 15.17
N ASP A 511 -31.17 -3.98 14.51
CA ASP A 511 -31.90 -2.69 14.60
C ASP A 511 -33.41 -2.88 14.91
N ASP A 512 -34.29 -1.89 14.72
CA ASP A 512 -35.70 -1.89 15.20
C ASP A 512 -36.76 -2.19 14.12
N THR A 513 -36.34 -2.45 12.90
CA THR A 513 -37.12 -2.69 11.67
C THR A 513 -37.43 -4.17 11.33
N GLY A 514 -37.04 -5.13 12.18
CA GLY A 514 -37.08 -6.57 11.88
C GLY A 514 -37.86 -7.43 12.86
N ASP A 515 -37.91 -8.73 12.56
CA ASP A 515 -38.71 -9.72 13.31
C ASP A 515 -37.84 -10.89 13.80
N SER A 516 -38.33 -11.55 14.84
CA SER A 516 -37.81 -12.77 15.47
C SER A 516 -37.59 -13.95 14.51
N ASP A 517 -38.20 -13.93 13.32
CA ASP A 517 -37.99 -14.92 12.26
C ASP A 517 -36.75 -14.64 11.38
N SER A 518 -35.99 -13.58 11.67
CA SER A 518 -34.76 -13.25 10.94
C SER A 518 -33.72 -14.37 11.05
N GLY A 519 -33.12 -14.71 9.92
CA GLY A 519 -32.16 -15.81 9.83
C GLY A 519 -30.99 -15.51 8.91
N PHE A 520 -29.80 -15.92 9.34
CA PHE A 520 -28.55 -15.79 8.60
C PHE A 520 -27.68 -17.01 8.83
N GLN A 521 -26.94 -17.42 7.80
CA GLN A 521 -26.05 -18.57 7.85
C GLN A 521 -24.61 -18.14 7.63
N PHE A 522 -23.71 -18.60 8.49
CA PHE A 522 -22.26 -18.54 8.26
C PHE A 522 -21.73 -19.91 7.87
N SER A 523 -20.83 -19.98 6.90
CA SER A 523 -20.15 -21.21 6.49
C SER A 523 -18.69 -20.93 6.13
N GLU A 524 -17.87 -21.99 6.14
CA GLU A 524 -16.45 -21.90 5.74
C GLU A 524 -15.71 -20.75 6.43
N ILE A 525 -15.76 -20.72 7.76
CA ILE A 525 -15.13 -19.70 8.59
C ILE A 525 -13.66 -20.10 8.80
N TYR A 526 -12.75 -19.31 8.25
CA TYR A 526 -11.32 -19.54 8.33
C TYR A 526 -10.58 -18.30 8.84
N MET A 527 -9.63 -18.52 9.74
CA MET A 527 -8.57 -17.57 10.01
C MET A 527 -7.38 -17.94 9.14
N TYR A 528 -6.91 -17.00 8.33
CA TYR A 528 -5.76 -17.15 7.46
C TYR A 528 -4.55 -16.49 8.07
#